data_AF-A0A1V6KDG6-F1
#
_entry.id   AF-A0A1V6KDG6-F1
#
_cell.length_a   1.000
_cell.length_b   1.000
_cell.length_c   1.000
_cell.angle_alpha   90.00
_cell.angle_beta   90.00
_cell.angle_gamma   90.00
#
_symmetry.space_group_name_H-M   'P 1'
#
loop_
_entity.id
_entity.type
_entity.pdbx_description
1 polymer ?
#
loop_
_entity_poly.entity_id
_entity_poly.type
_entity_poly.pdbx_seq_one_letter_code
_entity_poly.pdbx_strand_id
1 'polypeptide(L)'
;MRKPFEISTGAWWVVVDGRTIAVPSFHESWLASHPGIASGALHTIDFVEKSGWLSVTLYSEGLIEVISRDILDNRQREALRQLLETNRSIIRKMVLFVPSIDGCFTAEDLLLDDWERLWKEIETFAAKEIKQNLSEEGMEVDTGQP
;
A
#
# COMPACT_ATOMS: atom_id res chain seq x y z
N MET A 1 20.66 1.85 -15.18
CA MET A 1 19.20 1.82 -14.94
C MET A 1 18.96 0.95 -13.72
N ARG A 2 18.09 1.37 -12.79
CA ARG A 2 17.69 0.51 -11.67
C ARG A 2 16.93 -0.71 -12.16
N LYS A 3 16.99 -1.79 -11.41
CA LYS A 3 16.17 -2.99 -11.69
C LYS A 3 14.69 -2.65 -11.46
N PRO A 4 13.76 -3.33 -12.14
CA PRO A 4 12.34 -3.22 -11.81
C PRO A 4 12.12 -3.42 -10.30
N PHE A 5 11.23 -2.62 -9.72
CA PHE A 5 10.88 -2.62 -8.29
C PHE A 5 12.00 -2.23 -7.32
N GLU A 6 13.21 -1.97 -7.78
CA GLU A 6 14.32 -1.57 -6.90
C GLU A 6 14.11 -0.16 -6.34
N ILE A 7 14.21 -0.05 -5.01
CA ILE A 7 14.12 1.20 -4.25
C ILE A 7 15.31 1.32 -3.29
N SER A 8 15.47 2.50 -2.70
CA SER A 8 16.38 2.75 -1.58
C SER A 8 15.65 3.52 -0.49
N THR A 9 16.32 3.85 0.62
CA THR A 9 15.73 4.71 1.66
C THR A 9 15.15 5.99 1.04
N GLY A 10 13.93 6.36 1.47
CA GLY A 10 13.16 7.48 0.95
C GLY A 10 11.78 7.08 0.41
N ALA A 11 11.11 8.06 -0.20
CA ALA A 11 9.78 7.93 -0.77
C ALA A 11 9.84 7.58 -2.28
N TRP A 12 8.89 6.76 -2.72
CA TRP A 12 8.80 6.22 -4.06
C TRP A 12 7.35 6.08 -4.51
N TRP A 13 7.16 6.26 -5.81
CA TRP A 13 6.04 5.65 -6.52
C TRP A 13 6.49 4.38 -7.21
N VAL A 14 5.67 3.34 -7.13
CA VAL A 14 5.92 2.07 -7.83
C VAL A 14 4.73 1.77 -8.73
N VAL A 15 5.00 1.74 -10.03
CA VAL A 15 4.02 1.35 -11.04
C VAL A 15 3.90 -0.17 -11.05
N VAL A 16 2.72 -0.71 -11.34
CA VAL A 16 2.47 -2.17 -11.40
C VAL A 16 3.33 -2.92 -12.43
N ASP A 17 3.97 -2.21 -13.36
CA ASP A 17 4.91 -2.77 -14.33
C ASP A 17 6.38 -2.77 -13.85
N GLY A 18 6.63 -2.35 -12.61
CA GLY A 18 7.95 -2.36 -11.98
C GLY A 18 8.75 -1.07 -12.15
N ARG A 19 8.25 -0.05 -12.85
CA ARG A 19 8.90 1.26 -12.86
C ARG A 19 8.84 1.89 -11.46
N THR A 20 9.99 2.36 -10.98
CA THR A 20 10.11 3.09 -9.71
C THR A 20 10.48 4.56 -9.97
N ILE A 21 9.79 5.47 -9.30
CA ILE A 21 9.99 6.91 -9.40
C ILE A 21 10.37 7.42 -8.01
N ALA A 22 11.58 7.95 -7.87
CA ALA A 22 12.03 8.56 -6.63
C ALA A 22 11.22 9.85 -6.38
N VAL A 23 10.73 10.00 -5.15
CA VAL A 23 10.00 11.18 -4.70
C VAL A 23 10.97 12.05 -3.89
N PRO A 24 11.41 13.21 -4.42
CA PRO A 24 12.15 14.17 -3.63
C PRO A 24 11.21 14.78 -2.59
N SER A 25 11.59 14.69 -1.32
CA SER A 25 10.81 15.16 -0.17
C SER A 25 9.55 14.33 0.11
N PHE A 26 8.37 14.77 -0.31
CA PHE A 26 7.07 14.19 0.07
C PHE A 26 6.21 13.90 -1.16
N HIS A 27 5.39 12.85 -1.10
CA HIS A 27 4.48 12.45 -2.18
C HIS A 27 3.58 13.60 -2.65
N GLU A 28 3.01 14.38 -1.72
CA GLU A 28 2.14 15.52 -2.05
C GLU A 28 2.89 16.65 -2.79
N SER A 29 4.12 16.95 -2.38
CA SER A 29 4.96 17.94 -3.07
C SER A 29 5.30 17.48 -4.50
N TRP A 30 5.50 16.18 -4.69
CA TRP A 30 5.71 15.60 -6.01
C TRP A 30 4.44 15.69 -6.86
N LEU A 31 3.26 15.38 -6.31
CA LEU A 31 1.98 15.49 -7.02
C LEU A 31 1.74 16.92 -7.52
N ALA A 32 1.96 17.92 -6.65
CA ALA A 32 1.84 19.34 -7.01
C ALA A 32 2.80 19.74 -8.14
N SER A 33 3.98 19.12 -8.20
CA SER A 33 5.00 19.39 -9.23
C SER A 33 4.78 18.61 -10.54
N HIS A 34 3.90 17.60 -10.54
CA HIS A 34 3.65 16.71 -11.68
C HIS A 34 2.14 16.61 -12.02
N PRO A 35 1.45 17.74 -12.28
CA PRO A 35 0.00 17.76 -12.42
C PRO A 35 -0.52 16.89 -13.57
N GLY A 36 0.25 16.74 -14.65
CA GLY A 36 -0.11 15.90 -15.79
C GLY A 36 -0.14 14.40 -15.46
N ILE A 37 0.63 13.96 -14.47
CA ILE A 37 0.62 12.57 -14.00
C ILE A 37 -0.38 12.42 -12.85
N ALA A 38 -0.38 13.38 -11.92
CA ALA A 38 -1.24 13.38 -10.74
C ALA A 38 -2.74 13.30 -11.10
N SER A 39 -3.14 13.67 -12.32
CA SER A 39 -4.54 13.56 -12.78
C SER A 39 -5.52 14.25 -11.84
N GLY A 40 -5.10 15.41 -11.30
CA GLY A 40 -5.88 16.20 -10.34
C GLY A 40 -5.85 15.67 -8.90
N ALA A 41 -5.06 14.63 -8.59
CA ALA A 41 -4.89 14.18 -7.22
C ALA A 41 -4.06 15.17 -6.39
N LEU A 42 -4.59 15.53 -5.21
CA LEU A 42 -3.93 16.45 -4.27
C LEU A 42 -3.24 15.71 -3.12
N HIS A 43 -3.69 14.49 -2.82
CA HIS A 43 -3.21 13.67 -1.72
C HIS A 43 -2.77 12.30 -2.21
N THR A 44 -1.88 11.66 -1.44
CA THR A 44 -1.32 10.34 -1.75
C THR A 44 -2.39 9.27 -1.95
N ILE A 45 -3.39 9.22 -1.07
CA ILE A 45 -4.48 8.22 -1.15
C ILE A 45 -5.27 8.38 -2.44
N ASP A 46 -5.72 9.62 -2.75
CA ASP A 46 -6.46 9.92 -3.98
C ASP A 46 -5.65 9.53 -5.23
N PHE A 47 -4.34 9.80 -5.23
CA PHE A 47 -3.48 9.41 -6.34
C PHE A 47 -3.36 7.88 -6.47
N VAL A 48 -3.18 7.16 -5.37
CA VAL A 48 -3.12 5.68 -5.36
C VAL A 48 -4.44 5.10 -5.89
N GLU A 49 -5.58 5.63 -5.46
CA GLU A 49 -6.91 5.18 -5.91
C GLU A 49 -7.11 5.40 -7.42
N LYS A 50 -6.75 6.58 -7.92
CA LYS A 50 -6.88 6.93 -9.35
C LYS A 50 -5.90 6.17 -10.24
N SER A 51 -4.65 6.05 -9.82
CA SER A 51 -3.56 5.53 -10.66
C SER A 51 -3.38 4.01 -10.55
N GLY A 52 -3.72 3.41 -9.40
CA GLY A 52 -3.37 2.04 -9.05
C GLY A 52 -1.86 1.84 -8.82
N TRP A 53 -1.09 2.93 -8.64
CA TRP A 53 0.31 2.85 -8.27
C TRP A 53 0.45 2.62 -6.77
N LEU A 54 1.53 1.99 -6.34
CA LEU A 54 1.85 1.89 -4.92
C LEU A 54 2.56 3.17 -4.47
N SER A 55 2.12 3.72 -3.34
CA SER A 55 2.94 4.67 -2.58
C SER A 55 3.86 3.86 -1.66
N VAL A 56 5.16 4.11 -1.71
CA VAL A 56 6.13 3.36 -0.91
C VAL A 56 7.07 4.32 -0.20
N THR A 57 7.30 4.09 1.09
CA THR A 57 8.33 4.78 1.87
C THR A 57 9.19 3.76 2.57
N LEU A 58 10.49 3.77 2.30
CA LEU A 58 11.47 2.96 3.04
C LEU A 58 12.22 3.87 4.01
N TYR A 59 12.06 3.64 5.30
CA TYR A 59 12.75 4.37 6.35
C TYR A 59 14.14 3.79 6.63
N SER A 60 14.98 4.56 7.32
CA SER A 60 16.16 4.02 8.00
C SER A 60 15.74 2.90 8.95
N GLU A 61 16.57 1.87 9.13
CA GLU A 61 16.27 0.63 9.88
C GLU A 61 15.37 -0.40 9.18
N GLY A 62 14.96 -0.15 7.93
CA GLY A 62 14.31 -1.17 7.09
C GLY A 62 12.80 -1.32 7.33
N LEU A 63 12.15 -0.34 7.95
CA LEU A 63 10.69 -0.23 7.92
C LEU A 63 10.24 0.22 6.52
N ILE A 64 9.39 -0.56 5.87
CA ILE A 64 8.70 -0.19 4.63
C ILE A 64 7.22 0.09 4.93
N GLU A 65 6.74 1.26 4.51
CA GLU A 65 5.32 1.59 4.42
C GLU A 65 4.88 1.48 2.97
N VAL A 66 3.77 0.79 2.74
CA VAL A 66 3.15 0.66 1.41
C VAL A 66 1.68 1.05 1.50
N ILE A 67 1.24 1.94 0.61
CA ILE A 67 -0.18 2.19 0.35
C ILE A 67 -0.54 1.54 -0.98
N SER A 68 -1.51 0.63 -0.93
CA SER A 68 -2.06 -0.07 -2.10
C SER A 68 -3.53 0.28 -2.23
N ARG A 69 -4.04 0.46 -3.45
CA ARG A 69 -5.46 0.77 -3.67
C ARG A 69 -6.36 -0.39 -3.30
N ASP A 70 -5.94 -1.60 -3.69
CA ASP A 70 -6.74 -2.81 -3.56
C ASP A 70 -5.79 -4.00 -3.63
N ILE A 71 -5.69 -4.72 -2.52
CA ILE A 71 -4.88 -5.93 -2.43
C ILE A 71 -5.49 -7.11 -3.20
N LEU A 72 -6.81 -7.15 -3.38
CA LEU A 72 -7.49 -8.22 -4.13
C LEU A 72 -7.27 -8.09 -5.65
N ASP A 73 -6.80 -6.93 -6.12
CA ASP A 73 -6.31 -6.76 -7.49
C ASP A 73 -4.99 -7.52 -7.68
N ASN A 74 -5.02 -8.57 -8.51
CA ASN A 74 -3.86 -9.40 -8.84
C ASN A 74 -2.64 -8.60 -9.30
N ARG A 75 -2.83 -7.46 -9.97
CA ARG A 75 -1.70 -6.62 -10.43
C ARG A 75 -1.01 -5.92 -9.26
N GLN A 76 -1.77 -5.44 -8.29
CA GLN A 76 -1.21 -4.81 -7.10
C GLN A 76 -0.61 -5.84 -6.15
N ARG A 77 -1.24 -7.02 -6.00
CA ARG A 77 -0.66 -8.17 -5.30
C ARG A 77 0.71 -8.53 -5.87
N GLU A 78 0.80 -8.68 -7.19
CA GLU A 78 2.04 -9.05 -7.85
C GLU A 78 3.11 -7.93 -7.75
N ALA A 79 2.70 -6.67 -7.86
CA ALA A 79 3.59 -5.55 -7.67
C ALA A 79 4.14 -5.48 -6.23
N LEU A 80 3.30 -5.73 -5.22
CA LEU A 80 3.72 -5.82 -3.82
C LEU A 80 4.69 -6.98 -3.62
N ARG A 81 4.40 -8.17 -4.16
CA ARG A 81 5.30 -9.33 -4.11
C ARG A 81 6.68 -9.00 -4.66
N GLN A 82 6.74 -8.49 -5.88
CA GLN A 82 8.00 -8.17 -6.53
C GLN A 82 8.76 -7.04 -5.83
N LEU A 83 8.05 -6.04 -5.28
CA LEU A 83 8.64 -5.01 -4.44
C LEU A 83 9.32 -5.60 -3.21
N LEU A 84 8.64 -6.48 -2.47
CA LEU A 84 9.18 -7.09 -1.25
C LEU A 84 10.34 -8.03 -1.58
N GLU A 85 10.21 -8.90 -2.58
CA GLU A 85 11.26 -9.83 -2.98
C GLU A 85 12.53 -9.11 -3.47
N THR A 86 12.36 -8.10 -4.34
CA THR A 86 13.49 -7.35 -4.90
C THR A 86 14.29 -6.62 -3.83
N ASN A 87 13.61 -6.13 -2.79
CA ASN A 87 14.21 -5.30 -1.74
C ASN A 87 14.34 -6.05 -0.41
N ARG A 88 14.19 -7.39 -0.40
CA ARG A 88 14.13 -8.17 0.84
C ARG A 88 15.31 -7.92 1.79
N SER A 89 16.52 -7.78 1.23
CA SER A 89 17.76 -7.59 2.01
C SER A 89 17.79 -6.30 2.85
N ILE A 90 16.96 -5.30 2.51
CA ILE A 90 16.92 -3.99 3.18
C ILE A 90 15.63 -3.77 3.99
N ILE A 91 14.66 -4.70 3.90
CA ILE A 91 13.39 -4.64 4.63
C ILE A 91 13.49 -5.48 5.90
N ARG A 92 12.92 -5.00 6.99
CA ARG A 92 12.83 -5.66 8.31
C ARG A 92 11.40 -5.74 8.83
N LYS A 93 10.63 -4.69 8.54
CA LYS A 93 9.24 -4.54 8.96
C LYS A 93 8.44 -3.92 7.83
N MET A 94 7.20 -4.36 7.67
CA MET A 94 6.25 -3.81 6.71
C MET A 94 5.03 -3.27 7.43
N VAL A 95 4.53 -2.14 6.93
CA VAL A 95 3.19 -1.63 7.17
C VAL A 95 2.51 -1.52 5.81
N LEU A 96 1.33 -2.12 5.68
CA LEU A 96 0.50 -2.07 4.48
C LEU A 96 -0.82 -1.39 4.83
N PHE A 97 -1.10 -0.29 4.15
CA PHE A 97 -2.34 0.45 4.23
C PHE A 97 -3.13 0.28 2.94
N VAL A 98 -4.42 0.01 3.07
CA VAL A 98 -5.37 -0.11 1.95
C VAL A 98 -6.52 0.84 2.27
N PRO A 99 -6.75 1.92 1.49
CA PRO A 99 -7.71 2.96 1.87
C PRO A 99 -9.13 2.46 2.17
N SER A 100 -9.55 1.38 1.52
CA SER A 100 -10.87 0.77 1.71
C SER A 100 -10.96 -0.22 2.88
N ILE A 101 -9.89 -0.41 3.65
CA ILE A 101 -9.82 -1.35 4.77
C ILE A 101 -9.38 -0.57 6.01
N ASP A 102 -10.18 -0.63 7.06
CA ASP A 102 -9.84 0.05 8.30
C ASP A 102 -8.59 -0.54 8.97
N GLY A 103 -7.77 0.34 9.54
CA GLY A 103 -6.49 -0.01 10.15
C GLY A 103 -5.36 -0.23 9.14
N CYS A 104 -4.31 -0.92 9.59
CA CYS A 104 -3.18 -1.28 8.74
C CYS A 104 -2.69 -2.68 9.08
N PHE A 105 -2.19 -3.38 8.06
CA PHE A 105 -1.54 -4.67 8.25
C PHE A 105 -0.06 -4.45 8.55
N THR A 106 0.49 -5.18 9.53
CA THR A 106 1.92 -5.10 9.86
C THR A 106 2.56 -6.49 9.87
N ALA A 107 3.80 -6.57 9.40
CA ALA A 107 4.56 -7.81 9.33
C ALA A 107 6.04 -7.56 9.64
N GLU A 108 6.71 -8.57 10.19
CA GLU A 108 8.13 -8.51 10.57
C GLU A 108 8.89 -9.73 10.04
N ASP A 109 10.23 -9.61 9.97
CA ASP A 109 11.21 -10.51 9.35
C ASP A 109 10.72 -11.91 8.96
N LEU A 110 10.43 -12.81 9.90
CA LEU A 110 10.11 -14.21 9.60
C LEU A 110 8.88 -14.38 8.68
N LEU A 111 7.92 -13.46 8.74
CA LEU A 111 6.75 -13.49 7.88
C LEU A 111 7.06 -12.93 6.49
N LEU A 112 7.98 -11.96 6.40
CA LEU A 112 8.38 -11.33 5.13
C LEU A 112 9.23 -12.27 4.25
N ASP A 113 9.79 -13.33 4.82
CA ASP A 113 10.53 -14.38 4.10
C ASP A 113 9.62 -15.43 3.43
N ASP A 114 8.34 -15.48 3.78
CA ASP A 114 7.37 -16.46 3.28
C ASP A 114 6.18 -15.74 2.65
N TRP A 115 6.24 -15.52 1.34
CA TRP A 115 5.19 -14.83 0.59
C TRP A 115 3.82 -15.48 0.73
N GLU A 116 3.74 -16.81 0.65
CA GLU A 116 2.46 -17.52 0.70
C GLU A 116 1.80 -17.33 2.07
N ARG A 117 2.60 -17.41 3.13
CA ARG A 117 2.11 -17.15 4.49
C ARG A 117 1.74 -15.69 4.69
N LEU A 118 2.60 -14.76 4.29
CA LEU A 118 2.35 -13.31 4.36
C LEU A 118 1.04 -12.95 3.67
N TRP A 119 0.85 -13.46 2.45
CA TRP A 119 -0.33 -13.19 1.65
C TRP A 119 -1.61 -13.69 2.35
N LYS A 120 -1.57 -14.90 2.90
CA LYS A 120 -2.70 -15.46 3.65
C LYS A 120 -3.06 -14.62 4.88
N GLU A 121 -2.06 -14.06 5.57
CA GLU A 121 -2.29 -13.17 6.71
C GLU A 121 -2.90 -11.82 6.27
N ILE A 122 -2.47 -11.26 5.13
CA ILE A 122 -3.06 -10.07 4.51
C ILE A 122 -4.54 -10.33 4.12
N GLU A 123 -4.83 -11.47 3.47
CA GLU A 123 -6.21 -11.85 3.11
C GLU A 123 -7.10 -12.00 4.34
N THR A 124 -6.57 -12.62 5.41
CA THR A 124 -7.29 -12.81 6.67
C THR A 124 -7.58 -11.47 7.33
N PHE A 125 -6.62 -10.55 7.34
CA PHE A 125 -6.79 -9.19 7.82
C PHE A 125 -7.89 -8.47 7.03
N ALA A 126 -7.81 -8.45 5.71
CA ALA A 126 -8.80 -7.80 4.87
C ALA A 126 -10.22 -8.36 5.06
N ALA A 127 -10.36 -9.69 5.12
CA ALA A 127 -11.65 -10.33 5.32
C ALA A 127 -12.26 -10.02 6.71
N LYS A 128 -11.43 -9.86 7.74
CA LYS A 128 -11.87 -9.53 9.10
C LYS A 128 -12.44 -8.11 9.17
N GLU A 129 -11.69 -7.13 8.66
CA GLU A 129 -12.08 -5.72 8.76
C GLU A 129 -13.29 -5.41 7.86
N ILE A 130 -13.35 -5.98 6.64
CA ILE A 130 -14.54 -5.86 5.77
C ILE A 130 -15.80 -6.40 6.46
N LYS A 131 -15.68 -7.52 7.17
CA LYS A 131 -16.81 -8.13 7.89
C LYS A 131 -17.24 -7.29 9.10
N GLN A 132 -16.30 -6.62 9.77
CA GLN A 132 -16.60 -5.70 10.87
C GLN A 132 -17.39 -4.49 10.37
N ASN A 133 -16.98 -3.89 9.27
CA ASN A 133 -17.67 -2.74 8.68
C ASN A 133 -19.12 -3.07 8.29
N LEU A 134 -19.35 -4.23 7.66
CA LEU A 134 -20.71 -4.70 7.34
C LEU A 134 -21.57 -4.96 8.58
N SER A 135 -20.97 -5.35 9.70
CA SER A 135 -21.70 -5.56 10.96
C SER A 135 -22.05 -4.26 11.69
N GLU A 136 -21.21 -3.23 11.55
CA GLU A 136 -21.44 -1.89 12.13
C GLU A 136 -22.47 -1.10 11.31
N GLU A 137 -22.39 -1.14 9.97
CA GLU A 137 -23.41 -0.55 9.08
C GLU A 137 -24.79 -1.21 9.23
N GLY A 138 -24.83 -2.51 9.55
CA GLY A 138 -26.07 -3.25 9.81
C GLY A 138 -26.75 -2.92 11.15
N MET A 139 -26.09 -2.14 12.03
CA MET A 139 -26.62 -1.72 13.33
C MET A 139 -27.17 -0.28 13.35
N GLU A 140 -27.00 0.50 12.28
CA GLU A 140 -27.48 1.91 12.20
C GLU A 140 -28.93 2.10 11.71
N VAL A 141 -29.78 1.08 11.79
CA VAL A 141 -31.22 1.22 11.47
C VAL A 141 -32.12 0.68 12.58
N ASP A 142 -32.11 1.34 13.74
CA ASP A 142 -33.33 1.56 14.54
C ASP A 142 -33.08 2.64 15.60
N THR A 143 -33.26 3.90 15.19
CA THR A 143 -33.79 4.89 16.12
C THR A 143 -35.04 5.49 15.51
N GLY A 144 -36.18 4.84 15.77
CA GLY A 144 -37.46 5.56 15.88
C GLY A 144 -37.25 6.85 16.67
N GLN A 145 -37.98 7.94 16.45
CA GLN A 145 -39.41 8.07 16.22
C GLN A 145 -39.67 9.60 16.02
N PRO A 146 -40.88 10.07 15.68
CA PRO A 146 -42.00 10.09 16.64
C PRO A 146 -43.17 9.20 16.26
#